data_AF-A0A2P6PIK8-F1
#
_entry.id   AF-A0A2P6PIK8-F1
#
_cell.length_a   1.000
_cell.length_b   1.000
_cell.length_c   1.000
_cell.angle_alpha   90.00
_cell.angle_beta   90.00
_cell.angle_gamma   90.00
#
_symmetry.space_group_name_H-M   'P 1'
#
loop_
_entity.id
_entity.type
_entity.pdbx_description
1 polymer ?
#
loop_
_entity_poly.entity_id
_entity_poly.type
_entity_poly.pdbx_seq_one_letter_code
_entity_poly.pdbx_strand_id
1 'polypeptide(L)'
;MPVIAEACIWLFYNVFKGKKLCQSINPDEAVAHGAAVHAAVLSGKGGGKLQDFTLLDATPVSLGVEVGADFMGIVIPRNTKVPVVKNCSMTTRYDNQVNVIFAIYEGESETTLDNNFLGEFWLRDIPPAPKGVPKFNVCFNIDADGILSVSAKDKYTGKKNGVTINSNRTTFEGIEKMS
;
A
#
# COMPACT_ATOMS: atom_id res chain seq x y z
N MET A 1 12.42 23.99 25.27
CA MET A 1 12.14 23.87 23.83
C MET A 1 13.33 24.22 22.92
N PRO A 2 14.04 25.37 23.04
CA PRO A 2 15.09 25.72 22.06
C PRO A 2 16.30 24.75 22.03
N VAL A 3 16.64 24.15 23.17
CA VAL A 3 17.78 23.21 23.28
C VAL A 3 17.57 21.89 22.51
N ILE A 4 16.31 21.44 22.36
CA ILE A 4 15.99 20.19 21.66
C ILE A 4 16.05 20.41 20.15
N ALA A 5 15.53 21.54 19.66
CA ALA A 5 15.59 21.88 18.24
C ALA A 5 17.03 22.02 17.75
N GLU A 6 17.90 22.71 18.52
CA GLU A 6 19.33 22.83 18.23
C GLU A 6 20.04 21.46 18.22
N ALA A 7 19.71 20.56 19.17
CA ALA A 7 20.27 19.22 19.21
C ALA A 7 19.86 18.37 17.99
N CYS A 8 18.60 18.46 17.55
CA CYS A 8 18.13 17.79 16.34
C CYS A 8 18.82 18.35 15.08
N ILE A 9 18.92 19.68 14.96
CA ILE A 9 19.63 20.35 13.86
C ILE A 9 21.08 19.87 13.79
N TRP A 10 21.78 19.85 14.92
CA TRP A 10 23.15 19.39 15.00
C TRP A 10 23.28 17.91 14.61
N LEU A 11 22.39 17.05 15.10
CA LEU A 11 22.40 15.63 14.76
C LEU A 11 22.21 15.41 13.26
N PHE A 12 21.22 16.06 12.64
CA PHE A 12 20.98 15.95 11.20
C PHE A 12 22.14 16.50 10.38
N TYR A 13 22.74 17.62 10.79
CA TYR A 13 23.92 18.17 10.12
C TYR A 13 25.08 17.15 10.08
N ASN A 14 25.31 16.44 11.18
CA ASN A 14 26.36 15.41 11.24
C ASN A 14 26.00 14.17 10.43
N VAL A 15 24.78 13.63 10.56
CA VAL A 15 24.30 12.47 9.79
C VAL A 15 24.43 12.72 8.28
N PHE A 16 24.09 13.94 7.84
CA PHE A 16 24.16 14.33 6.43
C PHE A 16 25.48 14.99 6.02
N LYS A 17 26.57 14.74 6.78
CA LYS A 17 27.95 15.13 6.43
C LYS A 17 28.10 16.62 6.13
N GLY A 18 27.47 17.45 6.93
CA GLY A 18 27.55 18.92 6.85
C GLY A 18 26.70 19.55 5.75
N LYS A 19 25.74 18.83 5.16
CA LYS A 19 24.76 19.45 4.25
C LYS A 19 23.92 20.45 5.03
N LYS A 20 23.79 21.66 4.47
CA LYS A 20 22.97 22.74 5.03
C LYS A 20 21.50 22.31 5.06
N LEU A 21 20.89 22.39 6.24
CA LEU A 21 19.47 22.11 6.42
C LEU A 21 18.62 23.26 5.84
N CYS A 22 17.50 22.92 5.21
CA CYS A 22 16.53 23.90 4.75
C CYS A 22 15.67 24.35 5.94
N GLN A 23 15.75 25.63 6.29
CA GLN A 23 14.99 26.24 7.39
C GLN A 23 14.23 27.49 6.91
N SER A 24 13.98 27.60 5.60
CA SER A 24 13.36 28.79 5.00
C SER A 24 11.84 28.86 5.15
N ILE A 25 11.21 27.81 5.68
CA ILE A 25 9.76 27.71 5.90
C ILE A 25 9.54 27.33 7.36
N ASN A 26 8.50 27.91 7.99
CA ASN A 26 8.10 27.55 9.35
C ASN A 26 7.78 26.03 9.41
N PRO A 27 8.47 25.23 10.25
CA PRO A 27 8.21 23.79 10.34
C PRO A 27 6.77 23.45 10.71
N ASP A 28 6.10 24.31 11.48
CA ASP A 28 4.72 24.09 11.92
C ASP A 28 3.70 24.25 10.78
N GLU A 29 4.07 24.99 9.72
CA GLU A 29 3.19 25.29 8.58
C GLU A 29 3.61 24.59 7.29
N ALA A 30 4.80 23.99 7.25
CA ALA A 30 5.40 23.45 6.04
C ALA A 30 4.51 22.40 5.34
N VAL A 31 3.84 21.54 6.13
CA VAL A 31 2.91 20.53 5.60
C VAL A 31 1.67 21.18 4.98
N ALA A 32 1.06 22.14 5.68
CA ALA A 32 -0.12 22.85 5.20
C ALA A 32 0.19 23.67 3.94
N HIS A 33 1.35 24.31 3.90
CA HIS A 33 1.82 25.06 2.74
C HIS A 33 2.02 24.15 1.52
N GLY A 34 2.66 22.99 1.70
CA GLY A 34 2.82 22.00 0.63
C GLY A 34 1.49 21.49 0.08
N ALA A 35 0.54 21.17 0.98
CA ALA A 35 -0.80 20.74 0.61
C ALA A 35 -1.57 21.83 -0.16
N ALA A 36 -1.47 23.09 0.26
CA ALA A 36 -2.11 24.21 -0.43
C ALA A 36 -1.57 24.42 -1.86
N VAL A 37 -0.24 24.29 -2.03
CA VAL A 37 0.38 24.33 -3.37
C VAL A 37 -0.13 23.17 -4.23
N HIS A 38 -0.20 21.96 -3.69
CA HIS A 38 -0.71 20.80 -4.42
C HIS A 38 -2.18 20.98 -4.83
N ALA A 39 -3.04 21.49 -3.93
CA ALA A 39 -4.44 21.80 -4.22
C ALA A 39 -4.59 22.85 -5.33
N ALA A 40 -3.72 23.87 -5.36
CA ALA A 40 -3.72 24.88 -6.42
C ALA A 40 -3.34 24.31 -7.79
N VAL A 41 -2.40 23.35 -7.82
CA VAL A 41 -2.02 22.60 -9.04
C VAL A 41 -3.20 21.76 -9.54
N LEU A 42 -3.83 20.97 -8.66
CA LEU A 42 -4.98 20.14 -9.02
C LEU A 42 -6.19 20.97 -9.48
N SER A 43 -6.38 22.17 -8.93
CA SER A 43 -7.47 23.09 -9.31
C SER A 43 -7.22 23.84 -10.63
N GLY A 44 -6.07 23.63 -11.28
CA GLY A 44 -5.69 24.35 -12.51
C GLY A 44 -5.46 25.86 -12.31
N LYS A 45 -5.35 26.32 -11.05
CA LYS A 45 -5.12 27.73 -10.69
C LYS A 45 -3.62 28.09 -10.60
N GLY A 46 -2.73 27.14 -10.89
CA GLY A 46 -1.29 27.36 -10.97
C GLY A 46 -0.84 27.96 -12.30
N GLY A 47 -0.19 29.13 -12.27
CA GLY A 47 0.50 29.71 -13.43
C GLY A 47 1.98 29.32 -13.50
N GLY A 48 2.54 29.25 -14.72
CA GLY A 48 3.99 29.11 -14.95
C GLY A 48 4.56 27.74 -14.52
N LYS A 49 5.63 27.75 -13.71
CA LYS A 49 6.40 26.55 -13.29
C LYS A 49 5.59 25.50 -12.51
N LEU A 50 4.36 25.81 -12.08
CA LEU A 50 3.49 24.90 -11.34
C LEU A 50 2.71 23.92 -12.24
N GLN A 51 2.66 24.15 -13.55
CA GLN A 51 1.94 23.27 -14.49
C GLN A 51 2.72 21.99 -14.83
N ASP A 52 4.05 22.00 -14.73
CA ASP A 52 4.93 20.84 -14.94
C ASP A 52 5.23 20.06 -13.63
N PHE A 53 4.51 20.35 -12.54
CA PHE A 53 4.74 19.71 -11.26
C PHE A 53 3.98 18.38 -11.17
N THR A 54 4.71 17.26 -11.24
CA THR A 54 4.16 15.90 -11.04
C THR A 54 4.68 15.33 -9.73
N LEU A 55 3.77 14.97 -8.83
CA LEU A 55 4.09 14.27 -7.60
C LEU A 55 4.19 12.77 -7.91
N LEU A 56 5.30 12.15 -7.52
CA LEU A 56 5.55 10.74 -7.74
C LEU A 56 5.55 10.03 -6.40
N ASP A 57 4.41 9.47 -6.02
CA ASP A 57 4.31 8.70 -4.80
C ASP A 57 4.79 7.26 -5.00
N ALA A 58 5.22 6.62 -3.93
CA ALA A 58 5.73 5.26 -3.95
C ALA A 58 5.35 4.48 -2.69
N THR A 59 5.20 3.16 -2.83
CA THR A 59 4.84 2.28 -1.71
C THR A 59 5.91 2.33 -0.60
N PRO A 60 5.52 2.57 0.67
CA PRO A 60 6.49 2.67 1.77
C PRO A 60 7.12 1.32 2.13
N VAL A 61 6.34 0.23 1.98
CA VAL A 61 6.69 -1.15 2.28
C VAL A 61 6.19 -2.09 1.18
N SER A 62 6.75 -3.29 1.13
CA SER A 62 6.35 -4.35 0.21
C SER A 62 4.99 -4.93 0.61
N LEU A 63 4.17 -5.25 -0.39
CA LEU A 63 2.84 -5.84 -0.24
C LEU A 63 2.83 -7.22 -0.90
N GLY A 64 2.11 -8.15 -0.28
CA GLY A 64 2.14 -9.54 -0.70
C GLY A 64 1.02 -10.38 -0.14
N VAL A 65 1.05 -11.65 -0.53
CA VAL A 65 0.05 -12.66 -0.17
C VAL A 65 0.76 -13.86 0.44
N GLU A 66 0.15 -14.51 1.43
CA GLU A 66 0.68 -15.75 1.98
C GLU A 66 0.68 -16.86 0.90
N VAL A 67 1.84 -17.48 0.66
CA VAL A 67 1.99 -18.58 -0.31
C VAL A 67 2.03 -19.97 0.36
N GLY A 68 1.94 -19.99 1.69
CA GLY A 68 1.88 -21.17 2.53
C GLY A 68 3.12 -21.36 3.40
N ALA A 69 2.96 -22.14 4.48
CA ALA A 69 3.99 -22.36 5.51
C ALA A 69 4.53 -21.04 6.08
N ASP A 70 3.61 -20.09 6.28
CA ASP A 70 3.90 -18.78 6.84
C ASP A 70 4.90 -17.96 6.00
N PHE A 71 5.05 -18.24 4.69
CA PHE A 71 5.86 -17.43 3.79
C PHE A 71 5.03 -16.37 3.07
N MET A 72 5.57 -15.16 2.99
CA MET A 72 5.00 -14.06 2.21
C MET A 72 5.56 -14.06 0.78
N GLY A 73 4.69 -14.18 -0.21
CA GLY A 73 5.03 -13.90 -1.59
C GLY A 73 4.84 -12.40 -1.90
N ILE A 74 5.93 -11.67 -2.11
CA ILE A 74 5.88 -10.25 -2.48
C ILE A 74 5.27 -10.09 -3.88
N VAL A 75 4.26 -9.22 -4.00
CA VAL A 75 3.57 -8.90 -5.27
C VAL A 75 3.89 -7.48 -5.73
N ILE A 76 3.90 -6.52 -4.80
CA ILE A 76 4.32 -5.14 -5.05
C ILE A 76 5.49 -4.84 -4.11
N PRO A 77 6.73 -4.74 -4.60
CA PRO A 77 7.88 -4.37 -3.77
C PRO A 77 7.74 -2.94 -3.21
N ARG A 78 8.43 -2.65 -2.11
CA ARG A 78 8.59 -1.27 -1.62
C ARG A 78 9.21 -0.36 -2.69
N ASN A 79 8.97 0.94 -2.54
CA ASN A 79 9.39 1.98 -3.48
C ASN A 79 8.82 1.79 -4.90
N THR A 80 7.69 1.09 -5.05
CA THR A 80 6.99 0.98 -6.32
C THR A 80 6.14 2.24 -6.53
N LYS A 81 6.27 2.87 -7.71
CA LYS A 81 5.51 4.08 -8.07
C LYS A 81 4.01 3.80 -8.07
N VAL A 82 3.23 4.71 -7.50
CA VAL A 82 1.76 4.66 -7.44
C VAL A 82 1.18 5.68 -8.44
N PRO A 83 0.06 5.38 -9.13
CA PRO A 83 -0.74 4.15 -9.08
C PRO A 83 -0.07 2.94 -9.73
N VAL A 84 -0.43 1.73 -9.27
CA VAL A 84 0.13 0.48 -9.79
C VAL A 84 -0.86 -0.69 -9.73
N VAL A 85 -0.83 -1.51 -10.78
CA VAL A 85 -1.49 -2.82 -10.82
C VAL A 85 -0.45 -3.92 -11.02
N LYS A 86 -0.46 -4.92 -10.14
CA LYS A 86 0.37 -6.13 -10.27
C LYS A 86 -0.48 -7.38 -10.12
N ASN A 87 -0.13 -8.39 -10.91
CA ASN A 87 -0.79 -9.69 -10.88
C ASN A 87 0.21 -10.75 -10.46
N CYS A 88 -0.23 -11.71 -9.65
CA CYS A 88 0.49 -12.96 -9.39
C CYS A 88 -0.45 -14.15 -9.57
N SER A 89 0.12 -15.32 -9.85
CA SER A 89 -0.68 -16.54 -10.00
C SER A 89 -0.50 -17.43 -8.78
N MET A 90 -1.61 -17.90 -8.22
CA MET A 90 -1.64 -18.83 -7.08
C MET A 90 -2.36 -20.12 -7.45
N THR A 91 -2.28 -21.12 -6.59
CA THR A 91 -2.88 -22.44 -6.82
C THR A 91 -3.26 -23.12 -5.50
N THR A 92 -4.02 -24.21 -5.54
CA THR A 92 -4.41 -24.95 -4.34
C THR A 92 -3.24 -25.69 -3.71
N ARG A 93 -3.27 -25.82 -2.39
CA ARG A 93 -2.23 -26.47 -1.59
C ARG A 93 -2.51 -27.95 -1.36
N TYR A 94 -3.79 -28.33 -1.35
CA TYR A 94 -4.25 -29.69 -1.09
C TYR A 94 -5.10 -30.22 -2.25
N ASP A 95 -5.15 -31.55 -2.38
CA ASP A 95 -6.03 -32.21 -3.33
C ASP A 95 -7.49 -31.97 -2.91
N ASN A 96 -8.37 -31.76 -3.89
CA ASN A 96 -9.80 -31.53 -3.70
C ASN A 96 -10.14 -30.35 -2.77
N GLN A 97 -9.24 -29.36 -2.68
CA GLN A 97 -9.46 -28.15 -1.89
C GLN A 97 -10.60 -27.31 -2.48
N VAL A 98 -11.71 -27.20 -1.74
CA VAL A 98 -12.93 -26.49 -2.18
C VAL A 98 -12.97 -25.01 -1.82
N ASN A 99 -12.11 -24.56 -0.89
CA ASN A 99 -12.03 -23.18 -0.42
C ASN A 99 -10.57 -22.71 -0.40
N VAL A 100 -10.30 -21.48 -0.83
CA VAL A 100 -8.97 -20.85 -0.79
C VAL A 100 -9.08 -19.52 -0.08
N ILE A 101 -8.17 -19.29 0.87
CA ILE A 101 -8.03 -18.04 1.62
C ILE A 101 -6.88 -17.26 0.99
N PHE A 102 -7.07 -15.96 0.78
CA PHE A 102 -6.04 -15.03 0.33
C PHE A 102 -5.78 -14.03 1.46
N ALA A 103 -4.75 -14.30 2.27
CA ALA A 103 -4.31 -13.43 3.36
C ALA A 103 -3.27 -12.44 2.85
N ILE A 104 -3.53 -11.14 3.08
CA ILE A 104 -2.75 -10.03 2.54
C ILE A 104 -1.90 -9.42 3.66
N TYR A 105 -0.63 -9.17 3.34
CA TYR A 105 0.36 -8.65 4.28
C TYR A 105 1.11 -7.45 3.71
N GLU A 106 1.62 -6.63 4.61
CA GLU A 106 2.66 -5.63 4.36
C GLU A 106 3.89 -5.92 5.21
N GLY A 107 5.08 -5.76 4.63
CA GLY A 107 6.35 -5.93 5.35
C GLY A 107 7.47 -6.48 4.47
N GLU A 108 8.66 -6.58 5.06
CA GLU A 108 9.91 -6.97 4.36
C GLU A 108 10.48 -8.30 4.86
N SER A 109 9.83 -8.95 5.83
CA SER A 109 10.25 -10.29 6.25
C SER A 109 9.82 -11.34 5.23
N GLU A 110 10.58 -12.43 5.14
CA GLU A 110 10.18 -13.60 4.35
C GLU A 110 8.97 -14.32 4.97
N THR A 111 8.82 -14.21 6.29
CA THR A 111 7.76 -14.86 7.08
C THR A 111 6.58 -13.92 7.32
N THR A 112 5.36 -14.41 7.20
CA THR A 112 4.13 -13.66 7.50
C THR A 112 3.99 -13.33 8.99
N LEU A 113 4.63 -14.11 9.87
CA LEU A 113 4.63 -13.88 11.33
C LEU A 113 5.28 -12.56 11.75
N ASP A 114 6.30 -12.11 11.00
CA ASP A 114 7.05 -10.89 11.28
C ASP A 114 6.57 -9.71 10.38
N ASN A 115 5.51 -9.93 9.61
CA ASN A 115 4.89 -8.92 8.75
C ASN A 115 3.52 -8.52 9.31
N ASN A 116 3.00 -7.37 8.87
CA ASN A 116 1.72 -6.87 9.33
C ASN A 116 0.58 -7.42 8.46
N PHE A 117 -0.41 -8.04 9.10
CA PHE A 117 -1.62 -8.52 8.43
C PHE A 117 -2.55 -7.36 8.10
N LEU A 118 -2.99 -7.28 6.85
CA LEU A 118 -3.86 -6.22 6.38
C LEU A 118 -5.33 -6.65 6.23
N GLY A 119 -5.57 -7.92 5.88
CA GLY A 119 -6.91 -8.45 5.65
C GLY A 119 -6.89 -9.74 4.85
N GLU A 120 -8.05 -10.38 4.75
CA GLU A 120 -8.21 -11.61 3.97
C GLU A 120 -9.56 -11.68 3.27
N PHE A 121 -9.64 -12.53 2.25
CA PHE A 121 -10.90 -12.91 1.61
C PHE A 121 -10.84 -14.33 1.08
N TRP A 122 -12.02 -14.90 0.81
CA TRP A 122 -12.18 -16.30 0.47
C TRP A 122 -12.72 -16.46 -0.95
N LEU A 123 -12.20 -17.44 -1.69
CA LEU A 123 -12.90 -18.04 -2.83
C LEU A 123 -13.43 -19.41 -2.44
N ARG A 124 -14.74 -19.61 -2.62
CA ARG A 124 -15.47 -20.83 -2.23
C ARG A 124 -16.03 -21.56 -3.43
N ASP A 125 -16.38 -22.83 -3.21
CA ASP A 125 -16.87 -23.79 -4.21
C ASP A 125 -15.94 -23.87 -5.44
N ILE A 126 -14.66 -24.10 -5.16
CA ILE A 126 -13.68 -24.51 -6.15
C ILE A 126 -13.95 -25.97 -6.52
N PRO A 127 -14.07 -26.31 -7.82
CA PRO A 127 -14.24 -27.70 -8.26
C PRO A 127 -13.12 -28.60 -7.72
N PRO A 128 -13.45 -29.78 -7.14
CA PRO A 128 -12.44 -30.72 -6.68
C PRO A 128 -11.49 -31.14 -7.81
N ALA A 129 -10.20 -30.92 -7.59
CA ALA A 129 -9.14 -31.27 -8.53
C ALA A 129 -7.84 -31.55 -7.74
N PRO A 130 -6.85 -32.24 -8.34
CA PRO A 130 -5.53 -32.39 -7.72
C PRO A 130 -4.90 -31.04 -7.37
N LYS A 131 -4.09 -31.01 -6.31
CA LYS A 131 -3.34 -29.81 -5.90
C LYS A 131 -2.55 -29.26 -7.08
N GLY A 132 -2.44 -27.94 -7.16
CA GLY A 132 -1.70 -27.31 -8.25
C GLY A 132 -2.49 -27.15 -9.56
N VAL A 133 -3.63 -27.83 -9.74
CA VAL A 133 -4.42 -27.74 -10.99
C VAL A 133 -5.30 -26.48 -11.05
N PRO A 134 -6.13 -26.16 -10.03
CA PRO A 134 -6.82 -24.88 -9.99
C PRO A 134 -5.83 -23.71 -9.95
N LYS A 135 -6.00 -22.72 -10.83
CA LYS A 135 -5.14 -21.54 -10.92
C LYS A 135 -5.94 -20.27 -10.67
N PHE A 136 -5.41 -19.42 -9.81
CA PHE A 136 -5.99 -18.13 -9.47
C PHE A 136 -5.12 -17.02 -10.03
N ASN A 137 -5.74 -15.98 -10.58
CA ASN A 137 -5.07 -14.72 -10.88
C ASN A 137 -5.40 -13.73 -9.76
N VAL A 138 -4.40 -13.38 -8.97
CA VAL A 138 -4.53 -12.43 -7.88
C VAL A 138 -4.00 -11.09 -8.36
N CYS A 139 -4.82 -10.04 -8.23
CA CYS A 139 -4.56 -8.70 -8.69
C CYS A 139 -4.50 -7.76 -7.49
N PHE A 140 -3.35 -7.13 -7.29
CA PHE A 140 -3.13 -6.03 -6.36
C PHE A 140 -3.21 -4.74 -7.15
N ASN A 141 -4.10 -3.84 -6.74
CA ASN A 141 -4.30 -2.53 -7.34
C ASN A 141 -4.15 -1.46 -6.26
N ILE A 142 -3.24 -0.52 -6.46
CA ILE A 142 -3.12 0.71 -5.66
C ILE A 142 -3.46 1.87 -6.58
N ASP A 143 -4.51 2.60 -6.24
CA ASP A 143 -4.93 3.77 -7.01
C ASP A 143 -4.12 5.03 -6.66
N ALA A 144 -4.46 6.16 -7.29
CA ALA A 144 -3.74 7.42 -7.10
C ALA A 144 -3.88 8.00 -5.68
N ASP A 145 -4.90 7.57 -4.92
CA ASP A 145 -5.13 7.96 -3.53
C ASP A 145 -4.42 7.01 -2.54
N GLY A 146 -3.74 5.98 -3.05
CA GLY A 146 -3.05 4.98 -2.24
C GLY A 146 -3.96 3.88 -1.70
N ILE A 147 -5.21 3.77 -2.16
CA ILE A 147 -6.15 2.75 -1.69
C ILE A 147 -5.80 1.41 -2.31
N LEU A 148 -5.53 0.41 -1.46
CA LEU A 148 -5.22 -0.94 -1.88
C LEU A 148 -6.51 -1.75 -2.08
N SER A 149 -6.70 -2.27 -3.29
CA SER A 149 -7.71 -3.29 -3.59
C SER A 149 -7.05 -4.57 -4.08
N VAL A 150 -7.35 -5.69 -3.41
CA VAL A 150 -6.86 -7.00 -3.80
C VAL A 150 -8.03 -7.87 -4.23
N SER A 151 -7.89 -8.56 -5.37
CA SER A 151 -8.90 -9.51 -5.82
C SER A 151 -8.28 -10.76 -6.40
N ALA A 152 -8.95 -11.89 -6.28
CA ALA A 152 -8.56 -13.14 -6.92
C ALA A 152 -9.67 -13.61 -7.86
N LYS A 153 -9.27 -14.11 -9.03
CA LYS A 153 -10.17 -14.74 -10.01
C LYS A 153 -9.69 -16.15 -10.29
N ASP A 154 -10.58 -17.14 -10.12
CA ASP A 154 -10.36 -18.49 -10.63
C ASP A 154 -10.38 -18.48 -12.16
N LYS A 155 -9.31 -18.99 -12.78
CA LYS A 155 -9.17 -19.03 -14.24
C LYS A 155 -10.16 -19.96 -14.94
N TYR A 156 -10.66 -21.00 -14.26
CA TYR A 156 -11.57 -21.97 -14.87
C TYR A 156 -13.03 -21.57 -14.71
N THR A 157 -13.47 -21.31 -13.48
CA THR A 157 -14.88 -20.98 -13.20
C THR A 157 -15.20 -19.52 -13.47
N GLY A 158 -14.19 -18.65 -13.54
CA GLY A 158 -14.36 -17.21 -13.65
C GLY A 158 -14.83 -16.52 -12.37
N LYS A 159 -15.11 -17.29 -11.28
CA LYS A 159 -15.47 -16.74 -9.97
C LYS A 159 -14.40 -15.77 -9.49
N LYS A 160 -14.83 -14.62 -8.99
CA LYS A 160 -13.97 -13.55 -8.47
C LYS A 160 -14.47 -13.12 -7.11
N ASN A 161 -13.53 -12.86 -6.20
CA ASN A 161 -13.79 -12.17 -4.95
C ASN A 161 -12.60 -11.27 -4.61
N GLY A 162 -12.74 -10.37 -3.63
CA GLY A 162 -11.67 -9.48 -3.23
C GLY A 162 -12.02 -8.67 -1.98
N VAL A 163 -11.05 -7.86 -1.57
CA VAL A 163 -11.14 -6.95 -0.44
C VAL A 163 -10.50 -5.62 -0.82
N THR A 164 -11.10 -4.52 -0.37
CA THR A 164 -10.47 -3.20 -0.39
C THR A 164 -9.97 -2.91 1.02
N ILE A 165 -8.66 -2.70 1.14
CA ILE A 165 -7.97 -2.46 2.39
C ILE A 165 -7.82 -0.95 2.53
N ASN A 166 -8.67 -0.38 3.38
CA ASN A 166 -8.50 1.00 3.79
C ASN A 166 -7.49 1.03 4.93
N SER A 167 -6.30 1.57 4.67
CA SER A 167 -5.24 1.81 5.68
C SER A 167 -5.63 2.83 6.76
N ASN A 168 -6.87 3.34 6.72
CA ASN A 168 -7.47 4.09 7.80
C ASN A 168 -7.61 3.19 9.04
N ARG A 169 -6.51 3.00 9.78
CA ARG A 169 -6.48 2.61 11.21
C ARG A 169 -7.06 3.72 12.09
N THR A 170 -8.10 4.39 11.61
CA THR A 170 -8.98 5.22 12.38
C THR A 170 -10.28 4.46 12.45
N THR A 171 -10.52 3.84 13.61
CA THR A 171 -11.88 3.65 14.12
C THR A 171 -12.52 5.04 14.23
N PHE A 172 -12.98 5.60 13.11
CA PHE A 172 -13.96 6.67 13.13
C PHE A 172 -15.31 5.97 13.24
N GLU A 173 -15.65 5.53 14.44
CA GLU A 173 -17.06 5.43 14.81
C GLU A 173 -17.64 6.84 14.72
N GLY A 174 -18.64 7.02 13.85
CA GLY A 174 -19.45 8.23 13.79
C GLY A 174 -19.00 9.23 12.72
N ILE A 175 -19.30 8.96 11.46
CA ILE A 175 -19.62 10.04 10.53
C ILE A 175 -21.14 10.20 10.59
N GLU A 176 -21.63 11.04 11.51
CA GLU A 176 -22.96 11.60 11.34
C GLU A 176 -22.97 12.36 10.02
N LYS A 177 -23.95 12.03 9.17
CA LYS A 177 -24.26 12.83 7.99
C LYS A 177 -24.61 14.24 8.47
N MET A 178 -23.72 15.20 8.28
CA MET A 178 -24.12 16.60 8.28
C MET A 178 -24.91 16.84 6.99
N SER A 179 -26.23 16.83 7.14
CA SER A 179 -27.20 17.40 6.21
C SER A 179 -27.17 18.92 6.25
#